data_AF-A0A6P6VFU3-F1
#
_entry.id   AF-A0A6P6VFU3-F1
#
_cell.length_a   1.000
_cell.length_b   1.000
_cell.length_c   1.000
_cell.angle_alpha   90.00
_cell.angle_beta   90.00
_cell.angle_gamma   90.00
#
_symmetry.space_group_name_H-M   'P 1'
#
loop_
_entity.id
_entity.type
_entity.pdbx_description
1 polymer ?
#
loop_
_entity_poly.entity_id
_entity_poly.type
_entity_poly.pdbx_seq_one_letter_code
_entity_poly.pdbx_strand_id
1 'polypeptide(L)'
;CGAEIAIIVFSPGKKVFSYGHPCLYSIIDRFVTGKAGPSSSSSQIVEAHRAASIRELNMQLTEMLNQLDAERKRGEELIKLRTASQGRCWWEAPVNDLGLQELKQLKAAMDELKKNVANQAEKLMVEASNATAFLGSSSSKGGGHVGPINIDAKVPPPGLGLSMTPHGFALGYGRGFF
;
A
#
# COMPACT_ATOMS: atom_id res chain seq x y z
N CYS A 1 38.73 15.39 5.23
CA CYS A 1 39.53 14.80 6.33
C CYS A 1 39.02 13.38 6.56
N GLY A 2 39.90 12.36 6.51
CA GLY A 2 39.53 10.93 6.58
C GLY A 2 40.18 10.26 7.79
N ALA A 3 39.67 10.57 8.98
CA ALA A 3 40.17 9.97 10.21
C ALA A 3 39.62 8.55 10.36
N GLU A 4 40.50 7.59 10.65
CA GLU A 4 40.11 6.23 10.99
C GLU A 4 40.07 6.08 12.51
N ILE A 5 38.96 5.60 13.06
CA ILE A 5 38.73 5.50 14.50
C ILE A 5 38.16 4.14 14.87
N ALA A 6 38.65 3.55 15.96
CA ALA A 6 38.02 2.43 16.62
C ALA A 6 37.76 2.79 18.09
N ILE A 7 36.56 2.47 18.58
CA ILE A 7 36.14 2.67 19.96
C ILE A 7 35.75 1.30 20.51
N ILE A 8 36.32 0.91 21.64
CA ILE A 8 35.98 -0.33 22.34
C ILE A 8 35.64 0.04 23.78
N VAL A 9 34.45 -0.34 24.24
CA VAL A 9 33.94 -0.03 25.57
C VAL A 9 33.60 -1.31 26.31
N PHE A 10 34.12 -1.45 27.52
CA PHE A 10 33.81 -2.54 28.43
C PHE A 10 32.81 -2.06 29.48
N SER A 11 31.60 -2.61 29.45
CA SER A 11 30.61 -2.33 30.49
C SER A 11 31.03 -2.96 31.83
N PRO A 12 30.58 -2.41 32.98
CA PRO A 12 30.78 -3.05 34.29
C PRO A 12 30.27 -4.51 34.35
N GLY A 13 29.23 -4.83 33.56
CA GLY A 13 28.70 -6.18 33.39
C GLY A 13 29.53 -7.09 32.47
N LYS A 14 30.77 -6.72 32.15
CA LYS A 14 31.73 -7.47 31.30
C LYS A 14 31.26 -7.73 29.86
N LYS A 15 30.25 -6.99 29.37
CA LYS A 15 29.89 -6.97 27.94
C LYS A 15 30.74 -5.95 27.19
N VAL A 16 31.16 -6.32 25.98
CA VAL A 16 31.99 -5.49 25.09
C VAL A 16 31.13 -4.88 24.00
N PHE A 17 31.30 -3.58 23.78
CA PHE A 17 30.72 -2.86 22.66
C PHE A 17 31.85 -2.25 21.85
N SER A 18 31.73 -2.30 20.52
CA SER A 18 32.79 -1.82 19.65
C SER A 18 32.22 -1.13 18.42
N TYR A 19 32.86 -0.05 18.03
CA TYR A 19 32.57 0.72 16.82
C TYR A 19 33.87 0.99 16.09
N GLY A 20 33.83 1.02 14.76
CA GLY A 20 34.98 1.47 13.99
C GLY A 20 34.60 2.03 12.63
N HIS A 21 35.33 3.05 12.19
CA HIS A 21 35.20 3.69 10.89
C HIS A 21 36.58 3.77 10.19
N PRO A 22 36.71 3.29 8.94
CA PRO A 22 35.66 2.75 8.07
C PRO A 22 35.14 1.36 8.52
N CYS A 23 36.02 0.50 9.02
CA CYS A 23 35.65 -0.82 9.53
C CYS A 23 36.48 -1.16 10.76
N LEU A 24 35.83 -1.58 11.84
CA LEU A 24 36.49 -2.00 13.09
C LEU A 24 37.54 -3.08 12.84
N TYR A 25 37.21 -4.13 12.10
CA TYR A 25 38.11 -5.25 11.86
C TYR A 25 39.36 -4.84 11.08
N SER A 26 39.21 -3.97 10.08
CA SER A 26 40.35 -3.45 9.31
C SER A 26 41.29 -2.61 10.19
N ILE A 27 40.74 -1.84 11.13
CA ILE A 27 41.53 -1.03 12.06
C ILE A 27 42.25 -1.93 13.07
N ILE A 28 41.57 -2.92 13.62
CA ILE A 28 42.16 -3.89 14.56
C ILE A 28 43.29 -4.68 13.88
N ASP A 29 43.03 -5.22 12.69
CA ASP A 29 44.01 -6.02 11.94
C ASP A 29 45.27 -5.20 11.65
N ARG A 30 45.11 -3.93 11.23
CA ARG A 30 46.22 -3.01 11.04
C ARG A 30 46.96 -2.72 12.35
N PHE A 31 46.24 -2.47 13.44
CA PHE A 31 46.82 -2.17 14.74
C PHE A 31 47.67 -3.33 15.28
N VAL A 32 47.17 -4.56 15.14
CA VAL A 32 47.86 -5.78 15.61
C VAL A 32 49.02 -6.16 14.70
N THR A 33 48.84 -6.08 13.38
CA THR A 33 49.83 -6.57 12.41
C THR A 33 50.92 -5.53 12.12
N GLY A 34 50.71 -4.27 12.48
CA GLY A 34 51.67 -3.16 12.30
C GLY A 34 51.93 -2.78 10.83
N LYS A 35 51.27 -3.44 9.87
CA LYS A 35 51.38 -3.15 8.45
C LYS A 35 50.36 -2.08 8.08
N ALA A 36 50.77 -1.04 7.36
CA ALA A 36 49.81 -0.15 6.71
C ALA A 36 48.95 -0.99 5.76
N GLY A 37 47.74 -1.36 6.22
CA GLY A 37 46.75 -2.02 5.38
C GLY A 37 46.52 -1.17 4.13
N PRO A 38 46.30 -1.79 2.96
CA PRO A 38 46.20 -1.02 1.74
C PRO A 38 45.05 -0.03 1.90
N SER A 39 45.34 1.27 1.79
CA SER A 39 44.33 2.30 1.53
C SER A 39 43.84 2.08 0.09
N SER A 40 43.21 0.94 -0.13
CA SER A 40 42.79 0.48 -1.44
C SER A 40 41.49 1.19 -1.76
N SER A 41 41.44 1.82 -2.93
CA SER A 41 40.20 2.32 -3.54
C SER A 41 39.05 1.29 -3.45
N SER A 42 39.36 -0.01 -3.49
CA SER A 42 38.40 -1.10 -3.29
C SER A 42 37.69 -1.06 -1.92
N SER A 43 38.40 -0.72 -0.83
CA SER A 43 37.83 -0.66 0.52
C SER A 43 36.86 0.52 0.67
N GLN A 44 37.14 1.64 0.00
CA GLN A 44 36.22 2.79 -0.04
C GLN A 44 34.95 2.47 -0.83
N ILE A 45 35.04 1.72 -1.92
CA ILE A 45 33.89 1.28 -2.71
C ILE A 45 33.00 0.33 -1.89
N VAL A 46 33.61 -0.64 -1.19
CA VAL A 46 32.87 -1.58 -0.32
C VAL A 46 32.17 -0.85 0.82
N GLU A 47 32.82 0.14 1.44
CA GLU A 47 32.21 0.93 2.51
C GLU A 47 31.10 1.86 1.99
N ALA A 48 31.30 2.49 0.83
CA ALA A 48 30.25 3.29 0.18
C ALA A 48 29.02 2.44 -0.16
N HIS A 49 29.24 1.22 -0.66
CA HIS A 49 28.16 0.26 -0.91
C HIS A 49 27.44 -0.11 0.39
N ARG A 50 28.18 -0.44 1.46
CA ARG A 50 27.59 -0.75 2.76
C ARG A 50 26.78 0.41 3.32
N ALA A 51 27.32 1.63 3.28
CA ALA A 51 26.63 2.83 3.73
C ALA A 51 25.36 3.11 2.91
N ALA A 52 25.40 2.89 1.59
CA ALA A 52 24.24 2.99 0.73
C ALA A 52 23.18 1.95 1.10
N SER A 53 23.56 0.68 1.33
CA SER A 53 22.63 -0.37 1.77
C SER A 53 21.97 -0.05 3.12
N ILE A 54 22.74 0.48 4.09
CA ILE A 54 22.20 0.88 5.39
C ILE A 54 21.20 2.04 5.24
N ARG A 55 21.52 3.04 4.41
CA ARG A 55 20.62 4.16 4.14
C ARG A 55 19.32 3.70 3.49
N GLU A 56 19.41 2.83 2.50
CA GLU A 56 18.26 2.23 1.83
C GLU A 56 17.38 1.48 2.83
N LEU A 57 17.99 0.61 3.64
CA LEU A 57 17.24 -0.16 4.63
C LEU A 57 16.58 0.74 5.70
N ASN A 58 17.26 1.80 6.14
CA ASN A 58 16.69 2.77 7.08
C ASN A 58 15.52 3.55 6.46
N MET A 59 15.59 3.87 5.17
CA MET A 59 14.50 4.51 4.44
C MET A 59 13.29 3.57 4.36
N GLN A 60 13.50 2.31 3.98
CA GLN A 60 12.44 1.29 3.96
C GLN A 60 11.81 1.10 5.34
N LEU A 61 12.64 1.03 6.40
CA LEU A 61 12.15 0.93 7.77
C LEU A 61 11.28 2.13 8.16
N THR A 62 11.72 3.34 7.83
CA THR A 62 10.97 4.57 8.12
C THR A 62 9.63 4.58 7.40
N GLU A 63 9.62 4.19 6.12
CA GLU A 63 8.40 4.10 5.33
C GLU A 63 7.40 3.08 5.92
N MET A 64 7.88 1.88 6.26
CA MET A 64 7.05 0.85 6.91
C MET A 64 6.47 1.32 8.25
N LEU A 65 7.26 2.06 9.05
CA LEU A 65 6.79 2.62 10.31
C LEU A 65 5.72 3.71 10.10
N ASN A 66 5.87 4.54 9.05
CA ASN A 66 4.87 5.55 8.69
C ASN A 66 3.55 4.89 8.26
N GLN A 67 3.61 3.85 7.44
CA GLN A 67 2.43 3.09 7.03
C GLN A 67 1.72 2.44 8.23
N LEU A 68 2.48 1.87 9.16
CA LEU A 68 1.92 1.33 10.40
C LEU A 68 1.25 2.41 11.25
N ASP A 69 1.89 3.56 11.44
CA ASP A 69 1.31 4.69 12.20
C ASP A 69 0.02 5.20 11.54
N ALA A 70 -0.01 5.31 10.21
CA ALA A 70 -1.19 5.72 9.45
C ALA A 70 -2.36 4.74 9.63
N GLU A 71 -2.11 3.43 9.51
CA GLU A 71 -3.13 2.40 9.71
C GLU A 71 -3.62 2.35 11.16
N ARG A 72 -2.72 2.55 12.14
CA ARG A 72 -3.10 2.68 13.54
C ARG A 72 -4.03 3.86 13.76
N LYS A 73 -3.69 5.05 13.24
CA LYS A 73 -4.54 6.26 13.35
C LYS A 73 -5.89 6.05 12.69
N ARG A 74 -5.92 5.46 11.49
CA ARG A 74 -7.16 5.08 10.80
C ARG A 74 -8.02 4.14 11.66
N GLY A 75 -7.40 3.16 12.31
CA GLY A 75 -8.08 2.27 13.26
C GLY A 75 -8.66 2.99 14.47
N GLU A 76 -7.89 3.91 15.07
CA GLU A 76 -8.35 4.75 16.19
C GLU A 76 -9.54 5.64 15.80
N GLU A 77 -9.52 6.23 14.59
CA GLU A 77 -10.61 7.04 14.06
C GLU A 77 -11.89 6.20 13.83
N LEU A 78 -11.76 4.98 13.29
CA LEU A 78 -12.89 4.06 13.12
C LEU A 78 -13.52 3.68 14.47
N ILE A 79 -12.70 3.42 15.49
CA ILE A 79 -13.19 3.14 16.84
C ILE A 79 -13.91 4.36 17.42
N LYS A 80 -13.36 5.56 17.26
CA LYS A 80 -14.02 6.81 17.69
C LYS A 80 -15.36 7.01 16.99
N LEU A 81 -15.44 6.79 15.69
CA LEU A 81 -16.70 6.92 14.95
C LEU A 81 -17.75 5.93 15.45
N ARG A 82 -17.36 4.66 15.64
CA ARG A 82 -18.24 3.61 16.17
C ARG A 82 -18.72 3.91 17.59
N THR A 83 -17.84 4.39 18.46
CA THR A 83 -18.18 4.70 19.85
C THR A 83 -19.01 5.98 19.98
N ALA A 84 -18.79 6.97 19.12
CA ALA A 84 -19.63 8.18 19.06
C ALA A 84 -21.04 7.89 18.52
N SER A 85 -21.18 6.84 17.71
CA SER A 85 -22.45 6.42 17.13
C SER A 85 -23.23 5.48 18.07
N GLN A 86 -22.51 4.66 18.87
CA GLN A 86 -23.04 3.93 20.02
C GLN A 86 -23.71 4.90 21.01
N GLY A 87 -25.05 4.84 21.08
CA GLY A 87 -25.88 5.71 21.91
C GLY A 87 -26.78 6.66 21.13
N ARG A 88 -26.54 6.85 19.83
CA ARG A 88 -27.48 7.58 18.94
C ARG A 88 -28.54 6.68 18.35
N CYS A 89 -28.16 5.44 18.02
CA CYS A 89 -29.02 4.46 17.38
C CYS A 89 -28.91 3.13 18.13
N TRP A 90 -30.04 2.51 18.49
CA TRP A 90 -30.04 1.26 19.26
C TRP A 90 -29.41 0.10 18.49
N TRP A 91 -29.54 0.06 17.15
CA TRP A 91 -29.00 -1.02 16.31
C TRP A 91 -27.47 -1.02 16.15
N GLU A 92 -26.78 0.00 16.67
CA GLU A 92 -25.32 0.09 16.65
C GLU A 92 -24.67 -0.39 17.97
N ALA A 93 -25.49 -0.74 18.96
CA ALA A 93 -25.03 -1.37 20.19
C ALA A 93 -24.40 -2.75 19.89
N PRO A 94 -23.51 -3.25 20.76
CA PRO A 94 -23.02 -4.62 20.68
C PRO A 94 -24.19 -5.61 20.62
N VAL A 95 -24.09 -6.63 19.77
CA VAL A 95 -25.17 -7.62 19.58
C VAL A 95 -25.57 -8.30 20.89
N ASN A 96 -24.62 -8.48 21.80
CA ASN A 96 -24.85 -9.08 23.11
C ASN A 96 -25.68 -8.20 24.06
N ASP A 97 -25.74 -6.90 23.78
CA ASP A 97 -26.47 -5.92 24.59
C ASP A 97 -27.88 -5.65 24.04
N LEU A 98 -28.22 -6.22 22.87
CA LEU A 98 -29.54 -6.06 22.25
C LEU A 98 -30.58 -7.01 22.85
N GLY A 99 -31.79 -6.51 23.06
CA GLY A 99 -32.94 -7.32 23.46
C GLY A 99 -33.41 -8.26 22.34
N LEU A 100 -34.13 -9.34 22.71
CA LEU A 100 -34.63 -10.33 21.74
C LEU A 100 -35.49 -9.71 20.61
N GLN A 101 -36.32 -8.71 20.94
CA GLN A 101 -37.18 -8.05 19.96
C GLN A 101 -36.37 -7.18 18.99
N GLU A 102 -35.44 -6.39 19.52
CA GLU A 102 -34.49 -5.58 18.73
C GLU A 102 -33.68 -6.47 17.79
N LEU A 103 -33.20 -7.62 18.27
CA LEU A 103 -32.45 -8.57 17.47
C LEU A 103 -33.28 -9.18 16.33
N LYS A 104 -34.56 -9.48 16.58
CA LYS A 104 -35.49 -9.95 15.54
C LYS A 104 -35.74 -8.88 14.48
N GLN A 105 -35.95 -7.63 14.90
CA GLN A 105 -36.14 -6.50 13.98
C GLN A 105 -34.88 -6.25 13.14
N LEU A 106 -33.70 -6.25 13.78
CA LEU A 106 -32.42 -6.07 13.10
C LEU A 106 -32.17 -7.18 12.07
N LYS A 107 -32.47 -8.44 12.42
CA LYS A 107 -32.39 -9.57 11.49
C LYS A 107 -33.31 -9.36 10.27
N ALA A 108 -34.57 -9.01 10.49
CA ALA A 108 -35.53 -8.81 9.40
C ALA A 108 -35.08 -7.67 8.46
N ALA A 109 -34.63 -6.55 9.03
CA ALA A 109 -34.12 -5.42 8.26
C ALA A 109 -32.86 -5.79 7.45
N MET A 110 -31.94 -6.57 8.04
CA MET A 110 -30.75 -7.07 7.33
C MET A 110 -31.11 -8.02 6.18
N ASP A 111 -32.10 -8.91 6.39
CA ASP A 111 -32.58 -9.83 5.35
C ASP A 111 -33.24 -9.06 4.18
N GLU A 112 -33.98 -7.99 4.48
CA GLU A 112 -34.56 -7.11 3.47
C GLU A 112 -33.49 -6.31 2.72
N LEU A 113 -32.52 -5.73 3.44
CA LEU A 113 -31.40 -5.02 2.83
C LEU A 113 -30.61 -5.94 1.89
N LYS A 114 -30.36 -7.19 2.28
CA LYS A 114 -29.67 -8.17 1.44
C LYS A 114 -30.41 -8.40 0.11
N LYS A 115 -31.74 -8.52 0.14
CA LYS A 115 -32.57 -8.66 -1.07
C LYS A 115 -32.47 -7.40 -1.94
N ASN A 116 -32.57 -6.23 -1.32
CA ASN A 116 -32.51 -4.94 -2.04
C ASN A 116 -31.16 -4.75 -2.74
N VAL A 117 -30.05 -5.10 -2.08
CA VAL A 117 -28.71 -5.05 -2.67
C VAL A 117 -28.58 -6.04 -3.84
N ALA A 118 -29.08 -7.26 -3.69
CA ALA A 118 -29.05 -8.26 -4.77
C ALA A 118 -29.84 -7.78 -6.00
N ASN A 119 -31.06 -7.27 -5.79
CA ASN A 119 -31.90 -6.73 -6.86
C ASN A 119 -31.23 -5.52 -7.54
N GLN A 120 -30.58 -4.64 -6.77
CA GLN A 120 -29.86 -3.49 -7.32
C GLN A 120 -28.65 -3.93 -8.16
N ALA A 121 -27.90 -4.95 -7.71
CA ALA A 121 -26.79 -5.50 -8.46
C ALA A 121 -27.26 -6.13 -9.79
N GLU A 122 -28.37 -6.87 -9.77
CA GLU A 122 -28.98 -7.43 -10.99
C GLU A 122 -29.42 -6.32 -11.95
N LYS A 123 -30.08 -5.28 -11.44
CA LYS A 123 -30.49 -4.12 -12.23
C LYS A 123 -29.30 -3.46 -12.92
N LEU A 124 -28.21 -3.21 -12.19
CA LEU A 124 -27.00 -2.62 -12.75
C LEU A 124 -26.34 -3.51 -13.82
N MET A 125 -26.40 -4.84 -13.65
CA MET A 125 -25.87 -5.80 -14.63
C MET A 125 -26.69 -5.83 -15.93
N VAL A 126 -28.02 -5.77 -15.82
CA VAL A 126 -28.92 -5.69 -16.97
C VAL A 126 -28.75 -4.34 -17.69
N GLU A 127 -28.63 -3.23 -16.96
CA GLU A 127 -28.39 -1.90 -17.52
C GLU A 127 -27.05 -1.82 -18.28
N ALA A 128 -25.98 -2.37 -17.70
CA ALA A 128 -24.68 -2.47 -18.36
C ALA A 128 -24.74 -3.30 -19.65
N SER A 129 -25.50 -4.40 -19.64
CA SER A 129 -25.70 -5.28 -20.79
C SER A 129 -26.53 -4.62 -21.91
N ASN A 130 -27.55 -3.84 -21.54
CA ASN A 130 -28.37 -3.08 -22.49
C ASN A 130 -27.58 -1.92 -23.11
N ALA A 131 -26.71 -1.25 -22.34
CA ALA A 131 -25.80 -0.23 -22.88
C ALA A 131 -24.83 -0.81 -23.93
N THR A 132 -24.35 -2.05 -23.74
CA THR A 132 -23.52 -2.74 -24.74
C THR A 132 -24.32 -3.21 -25.97
N ALA A 133 -25.61 -3.56 -25.81
CA ALA A 133 -26.47 -3.98 -26.93
C ALA A 133 -26.81 -2.81 -27.88
N PHE A 134 -26.94 -1.58 -27.37
CA PHE A 134 -27.22 -0.39 -28.18
C PHE A 134 -26.06 0.00 -29.11
N LEU A 135 -24.81 -0.31 -28.75
CA LEU A 135 -23.63 -0.09 -29.60
C LEU A 135 -23.43 -1.17 -30.69
N GLY A 136 -24.15 -2.30 -30.60
CA GLY A 136 -24.03 -3.43 -31.54
C GLY A 136 -25.06 -3.46 -32.66
N SER A 137 -26.03 -2.53 -32.69
CA SER A 137 -27.14 -2.52 -33.65
C SER A 137 -27.08 -1.34 -34.62
N SER A 138 -26.00 -1.25 -35.38
CA SER A 138 -25.97 -0.46 -36.62
C SER A 138 -24.97 -1.03 -37.62
N SER A 139 -25.42 -1.99 -38.44
CA SER A 139 -25.07 -1.98 -39.87
C SER A 139 -26.02 -2.87 -40.65
N SER A 140 -26.96 -2.23 -41.34
CA SER A 140 -27.76 -2.77 -42.43
C SER A 140 -26.88 -3.14 -43.63
N LYS A 141 -27.13 -4.32 -44.19
CA LYS A 141 -26.92 -4.81 -45.57
C LYS A 141 -26.10 -3.90 -46.53
N GLY A 142 -25.03 -4.48 -47.08
CA GLY A 142 -24.42 -4.04 -48.35
C GLY A 142 -23.12 -4.80 -48.62
N GLY A 143 -23.10 -5.68 -49.62
CA GLY A 143 -21.96 -6.54 -49.92
C GLY A 143 -20.79 -5.84 -50.62
N GLY A 144 -19.65 -6.54 -50.68
CA GLY A 144 -18.58 -6.28 -51.66
C GLY A 144 -17.17 -6.07 -51.10
N HIS A 145 -16.39 -7.16 -51.14
CA HIS A 145 -14.94 -7.23 -51.47
C HIS A 145 -13.82 -6.62 -50.57
N VAL A 146 -13.06 -7.56 -49.98
CA VAL A 146 -11.58 -7.72 -49.86
C VAL A 146 -10.70 -6.68 -49.15
N GLY A 147 -10.06 -7.16 -48.07
CA GLY A 147 -8.74 -6.74 -47.58
C GLY A 147 -8.43 -7.39 -46.21
N PRO A 148 -7.27 -8.03 -45.99
CA PRO A 148 -6.94 -8.64 -44.71
C PRO A 148 -6.40 -7.56 -43.77
N ILE A 149 -7.07 -7.32 -42.63
CA ILE A 149 -6.54 -6.47 -41.57
C ILE A 149 -6.10 -7.38 -40.43
N ASN A 150 -4.78 -7.41 -40.22
CA ASN A 150 -4.10 -8.10 -39.12
C ASN A 150 -4.65 -7.65 -37.76
N ILE A 151 -5.04 -8.62 -36.94
CA ILE A 151 -5.42 -8.42 -35.54
C ILE A 151 -4.13 -8.45 -34.72
N ASP A 152 -3.57 -7.29 -34.41
CA ASP A 152 -2.53 -7.16 -33.39
C ASP A 152 -3.23 -7.03 -32.02
N ALA A 153 -3.17 -8.12 -31.25
CA ALA A 153 -3.80 -8.24 -29.95
C ALA A 153 -3.07 -7.39 -28.91
N LYS A 154 -3.49 -6.13 -28.75
CA LYS A 154 -3.01 -5.26 -27.67
C LYS A 154 -3.83 -5.47 -26.41
N VAL A 155 -3.27 -6.22 -25.47
CA VAL A 155 -3.72 -6.35 -24.07
C VAL A 155 -3.89 -4.95 -23.44
N PRO A 156 -5.02 -4.63 -22.80
CA PRO A 156 -5.16 -3.37 -22.06
C PRO A 156 -4.52 -3.47 -20.66
N PRO A 157 -3.93 -2.38 -20.12
CA PRO A 157 -3.30 -2.39 -18.79
C PRO A 157 -4.34 -2.31 -17.66
N PRO A 158 -4.03 -2.79 -16.45
CA PRO A 158 -4.93 -2.72 -15.31
C PRO A 158 -4.80 -1.39 -14.52
N GLY A 159 -5.93 -0.87 -14.04
CA GLY A 159 -5.99 0.04 -12.87
C GLY A 159 -6.67 1.39 -13.11
N LEU A 160 -7.89 1.55 -12.58
CA LEU A 160 -8.50 2.87 -12.38
C LEU A 160 -8.07 3.41 -11.01
N GLY A 161 -7.30 4.50 -11.00
CA GLY A 161 -6.95 5.24 -9.79
C GLY A 161 -8.13 6.08 -9.31
N LEU A 162 -8.61 5.83 -8.09
CA LEU A 162 -9.62 6.64 -7.43
C LEU A 162 -8.92 7.63 -6.48
N SER A 163 -9.14 8.93 -6.69
CA SER A 163 -8.70 10.01 -5.79
C SER A 163 -9.93 10.73 -5.23
N MET A 164 -9.94 10.95 -3.91
CA MET A 164 -11.04 11.57 -3.16
C MET A 164 -10.80 13.06 -2.96
N THR A 165 -11.79 13.88 -3.33
CA THR A 165 -11.87 15.29 -2.91
C THR A 165 -13.14 15.53 -2.09
N PRO A 166 -13.19 16.61 -1.29
CA PRO A 166 -14.16 16.75 -0.19
C PRO A 166 -15.64 16.87 -0.59
N HIS A 167 -15.99 16.89 -1.89
CA HIS A 167 -17.36 17.14 -2.37
C HIS A 167 -17.91 16.07 -3.34
N GLY A 168 -17.35 14.85 -3.35
CA GLY A 168 -17.93 13.70 -4.04
C GLY A 168 -17.16 13.22 -5.29
N PHE A 169 -17.59 12.08 -5.84
CA PHE A 169 -16.93 11.39 -6.97
C PHE A 169 -17.10 12.15 -8.28
N ALA A 170 -15.99 12.62 -8.86
CA ALA A 170 -15.96 13.19 -10.20
C ALA A 170 -15.22 12.26 -11.18
N LEU A 171 -15.87 11.86 -12.27
CA LEU A 171 -15.22 11.18 -13.40
C LEU A 171 -14.35 12.20 -14.16
N GLY A 172 -13.04 12.18 -13.90
CA GLY A 172 -12.07 13.00 -14.64
C GLY A 172 -11.63 12.30 -15.92
N TYR A 173 -12.06 12.79 -17.07
CA TYR A 173 -11.46 12.42 -18.36
C TYR A 173 -10.02 12.95 -18.41
N GLY A 174 -9.05 12.04 -18.52
CA GLY A 174 -7.66 12.36 -18.76
C GLY A 174 -7.50 13.16 -20.05
N ARG A 175 -6.98 14.39 -19.94
CA ARG A 175 -6.50 15.20 -21.06
C ARG A 175 -4.98 15.05 -21.10
N GLY A 176 -4.45 14.52 -22.20
CA GLY A 176 -3.04 14.18 -22.35
C GLY A 176 -2.09 15.35 -22.67
N PHE A 177 -0.81 14.97 -22.75
CA PHE A 177 0.33 15.54 -23.47
C PHE A 177 0.75 17.00 -23.20
N PHE A 178 1.88 17.17 -22.49
CA PHE A 178 3.22 17.37 -23.08
C PHE A 178 4.23 16.50 -22.33
#